data_AF-A0A846EEV9-F1
#
_entry.id   AF-A0A846EEV9-F1
#
_cell.length_a   1.000
_cell.length_b   1.000
_cell.length_c   1.000
_cell.angle_alpha   90.00
_cell.angle_beta   90.00
_cell.angle_gamma   90.00
#
_symmetry.space_group_name_H-M   'P 1'
#
loop_
_entity.id
_entity.type
_entity.pdbx_description
1 polymer ?
#
loop_
_entity_poly.entity_id
_entity_poly.type
_entity_poly.pdbx_seq_one_letter_code
_entity_poly.pdbx_strand_id
1 'polypeptide(L)'
;MEENNQGNTEQTSSGTIVVAGQRPIGSNSLQVAGTVSIAGSRPISTSNLQVVETYNSMGIRPIASNTFRVVDNINLSGMRPIGSSALVVSENYSVFGNRPVASNTIDDSDLLMGFLD
;
A
#
# COMPACT_ATOMS: atom_id res chain seq x y z
N MET A 1 3.41 -1.78 66.58
CA MET A 1 4.19 -1.36 65.40
C MET A 1 4.32 -2.57 64.54
N GLU A 2 3.62 -2.61 63.40
CA GLU A 2 3.90 -3.52 62.29
C GLU A 2 3.18 -2.92 61.08
N GLU A 3 3.97 -2.29 60.21
CA GLU A 3 3.57 -1.71 58.93
C GLU A 3 3.24 -2.83 57.94
N ASN A 4 2.02 -2.84 57.39
CA ASN A 4 1.72 -3.63 56.19
C ASN A 4 1.71 -2.70 54.98
N ASN A 5 2.91 -2.47 54.47
CA ASN A 5 3.18 -1.83 53.19
C ASN A 5 3.01 -2.89 52.08
N GLN A 6 1.80 -3.05 51.55
CA GLN A 6 1.59 -3.83 50.34
C GLN A 6 1.63 -2.88 49.15
N GLY A 7 2.78 -2.93 48.47
CA GLY A 7 3.10 -2.12 47.32
C GLY A 7 2.04 -2.22 46.22
N ASN A 8 1.65 -1.05 45.72
CA ASN A 8 0.91 -0.91 44.49
C ASN A 8 1.82 -1.34 43.33
N THR A 9 1.85 -2.63 43.01
CA THR A 9 2.38 -3.08 41.71
C THR A 9 1.42 -2.55 40.64
N GLU A 10 1.81 -1.46 40.01
CA GLU A 10 1.25 -1.00 38.74
C GLU A 10 1.51 -2.09 37.69
N GLN A 11 0.64 -3.12 37.66
CA GLN A 11 0.52 -3.96 36.49
C GLN A 11 -0.13 -3.12 35.42
N THR A 12 0.70 -2.56 34.55
CA THR A 12 0.33 -2.03 33.24
C THR A 12 -0.22 -3.18 32.39
N SER A 13 -1.41 -3.69 32.71
CA SER A 13 -2.13 -4.63 31.85
C SER A 13 -2.80 -3.83 30.74
N SER A 14 -1.97 -3.45 29.77
CA SER A 14 -2.42 -2.89 28.50
C SER A 14 -3.42 -3.88 27.87
N GLY A 15 -4.72 -3.58 27.95
CA GLY A 15 -5.73 -4.20 27.11
C GLY A 15 -6.86 -4.99 27.78
N THR A 16 -7.24 -4.73 29.04
CA THR A 16 -8.48 -5.31 29.60
C THR A 16 -9.49 -4.21 29.94
N ILE A 17 -10.61 -4.16 29.20
CA ILE A 17 -11.77 -3.32 29.56
C ILE A 17 -12.72 -4.16 30.41
N VAL A 18 -12.88 -3.79 31.69
CA VAL A 18 -13.78 -4.47 32.63
C VAL A 18 -15.18 -3.86 32.53
N VAL A 19 -15.93 -4.23 31.48
CA VAL A 19 -17.34 -3.80 31.31
C VAL A 19 -18.35 -4.96 31.37
N ALA A 20 -17.93 -6.22 31.19
CA ALA A 20 -18.77 -7.41 31.41
C ALA A 20 -17.92 -8.70 31.31
N GLY A 21 -17.11 -8.99 32.32
CA GLY A 21 -16.15 -10.12 32.30
C GLY A 21 -14.83 -9.80 31.58
N GLN A 22 -13.80 -10.62 31.83
CA GLN A 22 -12.50 -10.48 31.18
C GLN A 22 -12.61 -10.94 29.73
N ARG A 23 -12.54 -9.99 28.78
CA ARG A 23 -12.45 -10.27 27.35
C ARG A 23 -11.02 -9.97 26.89
N PRO A 24 -10.26 -10.97 26.43
CA PRO A 24 -8.94 -10.72 25.86
C PRO A 24 -9.05 -9.82 24.63
N ILE A 25 -8.20 -8.79 24.55
CA ILE A 25 -8.06 -7.96 23.35
C ILE A 25 -6.82 -8.45 22.60
N GLY A 26 -6.98 -8.78 21.33
CA GLY A 26 -5.85 -9.14 20.46
C GLY A 26 -4.93 -7.93 20.23
N SER A 27 -3.63 -8.13 20.29
CA SER A 27 -2.64 -7.10 19.94
C SER A 27 -2.82 -6.66 18.48
N ASN A 28 -2.86 -5.36 18.23
CA ASN A 28 -2.98 -4.79 16.89
C ASN A 28 -1.75 -3.91 16.58
N SER A 29 -1.16 -4.06 15.39
CA SER A 29 -0.03 -3.24 14.91
C SER A 29 -0.46 -1.92 14.28
N LEU A 30 -1.77 -1.67 14.18
CA LEU A 30 -2.33 -0.48 13.55
C LEU A 30 -2.07 0.79 14.38
N GLN A 31 -1.37 1.76 13.79
CA GLN A 31 -1.22 3.09 14.38
C GLN A 31 -2.51 3.89 14.17
N VAL A 32 -3.04 4.44 15.26
CA VAL A 32 -4.26 5.25 15.26
C VAL A 32 -3.86 6.72 15.21
N ALA A 33 -4.26 7.41 14.15
CA ALA A 33 -4.04 8.84 13.95
C ALA A 33 -5.05 9.70 14.73
N GLY A 34 -6.25 9.17 14.98
CA GLY A 34 -7.31 9.86 15.69
C GLY A 34 -8.61 9.05 15.72
N THR A 35 -9.69 9.67 16.19
CA THR A 35 -11.02 9.06 16.26
C THR A 35 -12.09 10.03 15.76
N VAL A 36 -13.12 9.52 15.11
CA VAL A 36 -14.29 10.31 14.67
C VAL A 36 -15.56 9.84 15.37
N SER A 37 -16.42 10.78 15.77
CA SER A 37 -17.65 10.53 16.55
C SER A 37 -18.93 10.69 15.71
N ILE A 38 -19.00 10.02 14.56
CA ILE A 38 -20.17 10.09 13.66
C ILE A 38 -21.22 9.02 14.00
N ALA A 39 -20.82 7.91 14.61
CA ALA A 39 -21.71 6.84 15.08
C ALA A 39 -20.96 6.00 16.13
N GLY A 40 -20.69 6.61 17.29
CA GLY A 40 -19.70 6.12 18.26
C GLY A 40 -18.27 6.53 17.90
N SER A 41 -17.31 6.17 18.77
CA SER A 41 -15.88 6.46 18.54
C SER A 41 -15.29 5.46 17.55
N ARG A 42 -15.02 5.91 16.32
CA ARG A 42 -14.42 5.11 15.25
C ARG A 42 -12.95 5.50 15.06
N PRO A 43 -11.98 4.58 15.24
CA PRO A 43 -10.57 4.89 15.04
C PRO A 43 -10.25 5.12 13.57
N ILE A 44 -9.34 6.06 13.32
CA ILE A 44 -8.78 6.38 12.02
C ILE A 44 -7.31 5.94 12.06
N SER A 45 -6.90 5.11 11.10
CA SER A 45 -5.50 4.71 10.99
C SER A 45 -4.67 5.70 10.17
N THR A 46 -3.38 5.77 10.48
CA THR A 46 -2.37 6.44 9.64
C THR A 46 -2.25 5.77 8.26
N SER A 47 -2.03 6.55 7.21
CA SER A 47 -1.75 6.07 5.85
C SER A 47 -0.48 6.71 5.30
N ASN A 48 0.27 5.99 4.45
CA ASN A 48 1.44 6.50 3.73
C ASN A 48 1.06 7.18 2.39
N LEU A 49 -0.23 7.45 2.14
CA LEU A 49 -0.68 8.09 0.91
C LEU A 49 -0.22 9.55 0.86
N GLN A 50 0.60 9.90 -0.13
CA GLN A 50 1.00 11.28 -0.38
C GLN A 50 -0.03 11.98 -1.27
N VAL A 51 -0.67 13.02 -0.74
CA VAL A 51 -1.54 13.93 -1.50
C VAL A 51 -0.68 15.09 -2.00
N VAL A 52 -0.67 15.30 -3.32
CA VAL A 52 0.15 16.35 -3.97
C VAL A 52 -0.68 17.60 -4.25
N GLU A 53 -1.96 17.42 -4.54
CA GLU A 53 -2.88 18.52 -4.85
C GLU A 53 -4.31 18.16 -4.41
N THR A 54 -5.18 19.16 -4.31
CA THR A 54 -6.60 18.96 -4.03
C THR A 54 -7.43 19.74 -5.05
N TYR A 55 -8.35 19.04 -5.71
CA TYR A 55 -9.27 19.65 -6.66
C TYR A 55 -10.63 19.87 -6.01
N ASN A 56 -11.20 21.07 -6.19
CA ASN A 56 -12.48 21.46 -5.59
C ASN A 56 -13.39 22.20 -6.58
N SER A 57 -14.00 21.45 -7.50
CA SER A 57 -15.08 21.99 -8.35
C SER A 57 -16.47 21.53 -7.90
N MET A 58 -16.59 20.31 -7.37
CA MET A 58 -17.84 19.67 -6.93
C MET A 58 -17.58 18.86 -5.65
N GLY A 59 -16.92 19.50 -4.69
CA GLY A 59 -16.43 18.88 -3.46
C GLY A 59 -14.92 18.63 -3.46
N ILE A 60 -14.37 18.34 -2.28
CA ILE A 60 -12.93 18.15 -2.04
C ILE A 60 -12.50 16.77 -2.55
N ARG A 61 -11.66 16.74 -3.59
CA ARG A 61 -11.11 15.52 -4.20
C ARG A 61 -9.58 15.55 -4.15
N PRO A 62 -8.94 14.77 -3.25
CA PRO A 62 -7.48 14.67 -3.19
C PRO A 62 -6.89 14.05 -4.46
N ILE A 63 -5.76 14.57 -4.92
CA ILE A 63 -4.95 14.02 -6.00
C ILE A 63 -3.70 13.41 -5.38
N ALA A 64 -3.57 12.08 -5.49
CA ALA A 64 -2.44 11.34 -4.97
C ALA A 64 -1.21 11.41 -5.90
N SER A 65 -0.03 11.24 -5.33
CA SER A 65 1.21 11.11 -6.10
C SER A 65 1.22 9.85 -6.97
N ASN A 66 1.82 9.93 -8.16
CA ASN A 66 2.01 8.77 -9.04
C ASN A 66 3.17 7.90 -8.56
N THR A 67 3.06 6.60 -8.74
CA THR A 67 4.14 5.63 -8.49
C THR A 67 4.96 5.29 -9.74
N PHE A 68 4.60 5.86 -10.89
CA PHE A 68 5.26 5.66 -12.18
C PHE A 68 5.40 6.99 -12.93
N ARG A 69 6.30 7.04 -13.91
CA ARG A 69 6.53 8.23 -14.72
C ARG A 69 5.59 8.25 -15.92
N VAL A 70 4.74 9.27 -16.02
CA VAL A 70 3.96 9.57 -17.23
C VAL A 70 4.88 10.26 -18.24
N VAL A 71 4.94 9.78 -19.48
CA VAL A 71 5.82 10.33 -20.54
C VAL A 71 5.04 11.08 -21.62
N ASP A 72 3.78 10.71 -21.86
CA ASP A 72 2.92 11.34 -22.86
C ASP A 72 1.43 11.10 -22.53
N ASN A 73 0.51 11.66 -23.32
CA ASN A 73 -0.92 11.44 -23.20
C ASN A 73 -1.55 11.21 -24.59
N ILE A 74 -2.50 10.27 -24.67
CA ILE A 74 -3.32 10.06 -25.87
C ILE A 74 -4.77 10.52 -25.62
N ASN A 75 -5.34 11.22 -26.61
CA ASN A 75 -6.75 11.63 -26.58
C ASN A 75 -7.62 10.61 -27.31
N LEU A 76 -8.12 9.62 -26.57
CA LEU A 76 -9.02 8.59 -27.08
C LEU A 76 -10.14 8.34 -26.08
N SER A 77 -11.28 9.02 -26.28
CA SER A 77 -12.39 9.09 -25.33
C SER A 77 -11.96 9.72 -24.00
N GLY A 78 -11.30 10.88 -24.09
CA GLY A 78 -10.67 11.57 -22.97
C GLY A 78 -9.14 11.42 -22.97
N MET A 79 -8.50 12.14 -22.05
CA MET A 79 -7.03 12.12 -21.91
C MET A 79 -6.59 10.88 -21.13
N ARG A 80 -5.80 10.01 -21.77
CA ARG A 80 -5.25 8.79 -21.17
C ARG A 80 -3.72 8.92 -21.06
N PRO A 81 -3.15 8.86 -19.83
CA PRO A 81 -1.71 8.97 -19.66
C PRO A 81 -0.99 7.72 -20.17
N ILE A 82 0.17 7.92 -20.79
CA ILE A 82 1.10 6.87 -21.23
C ILE A 82 2.25 6.83 -20.23
N GLY A 83 2.39 5.70 -19.52
CA GLY A 83 3.47 5.47 -18.57
C GLY A 83 4.74 4.97 -19.25
N SER A 84 5.90 5.32 -18.69
CA SER A 84 7.17 4.68 -19.03
C SER A 84 7.17 3.22 -18.57
N SER A 85 7.80 2.34 -19.35
CA SER A 85 8.06 0.95 -18.97
C SER A 85 9.55 0.64 -19.09
N ALA A 86 10.06 -0.21 -18.19
CA ALA A 86 11.42 -0.75 -18.30
C ALA A 86 11.48 -1.99 -19.21
N LEU A 87 10.34 -2.47 -19.72
CA LEU A 87 10.27 -3.63 -20.61
C LEU A 87 10.93 -3.30 -21.96
N VAL A 88 11.95 -4.07 -22.31
CA VAL A 88 12.58 -4.03 -23.64
C VAL A 88 11.78 -4.95 -24.57
N VAL A 89 11.10 -4.36 -25.55
CA VAL A 89 10.34 -5.09 -26.57
C VAL A 89 11.22 -5.27 -27.79
N SER A 90 11.47 -6.51 -28.20
CA SER A 90 12.27 -6.81 -29.40
C SER A 90 11.43 -6.75 -30.67
N GLU A 91 10.19 -7.25 -30.60
CA GLU A 91 9.30 -7.39 -31.74
C GLU A 91 7.84 -7.13 -31.36
N ASN A 92 7.03 -6.70 -32.34
CA ASN A 92 5.60 -6.53 -32.18
C ASN A 92 4.86 -7.11 -33.41
N TYR A 93 4.02 -8.13 -33.18
CA TYR A 93 3.19 -8.73 -34.22
C TYR A 93 1.83 -8.04 -34.24
N SER A 94 1.32 -7.68 -35.43
CA SER A 94 0.04 -6.93 -35.59
C SER A 94 -1.16 -7.81 -35.99
N VAL A 95 -0.92 -9.07 -36.40
CA VAL A 95 -1.93 -9.96 -37.00
C VAL A 95 -3.13 -10.23 -36.07
N PHE A 96 -2.97 -10.11 -34.75
CA PHE A 96 -4.07 -10.18 -33.77
C PHE A 96 -4.04 -9.02 -32.75
N GLY A 97 -3.75 -7.82 -33.25
CA GLY A 97 -3.47 -6.65 -32.42
C GLY A 97 -2.02 -6.64 -31.93
N ASN A 98 -1.55 -5.48 -31.44
CA ASN A 98 -0.18 -5.29 -30.99
C ASN A 98 0.14 -6.22 -29.80
N ARG A 99 0.94 -7.27 -30.05
CA ARG A 99 1.45 -8.21 -29.05
C ARG A 99 2.97 -8.01 -28.94
N PRO A 100 3.45 -7.26 -27.94
CA PRO A 100 4.88 -7.11 -27.71
C PRO A 100 5.48 -8.43 -27.23
N VAL A 101 6.63 -8.80 -27.78
CA VAL A 101 7.40 -10.00 -27.40
C VAL A 101 8.74 -9.55 -26.84
N ALA A 102 9.18 -10.20 -25.75
CA ALA A 102 10.50 -9.98 -25.18
C ALA A 102 11.57 -10.70 -26.02
N SER A 103 12.83 -10.29 -25.88
CA SER A 103 13.92 -10.99 -26.57
C SER A 103 14.04 -12.44 -26.07
N ASN A 104 14.29 -13.37 -27.00
CA ASN A 104 14.66 -14.75 -26.69
C ASN A 104 16.19 -14.93 -26.59
N THR A 105 16.97 -13.86 -26.73
CA THR A 105 18.43 -13.90 -26.56
C THR A 105 18.76 -14.02 -25.08
N ILE A 106 19.40 -15.11 -24.70
CA ILE A 106 19.94 -15.32 -23.35
C ILE A 106 21.38 -14.80 -23.38
N ASP A 107 21.76 -13.96 -22.41
CA ASP A 107 23.07 -13.31 -22.38
C ASP A 107 24.23 -14.32 -22.28
N ASP A 108 24.03 -15.46 -21.60
CA ASP A 108 25.05 -16.50 -21.39
C ASP A 108 24.59 -17.88 -21.88
N SER A 109 24.24 -17.98 -23.17
CA SER A 109 23.88 -19.27 -23.77
C SER A 109 24.99 -20.32 -23.61
N ASP A 110 26.26 -19.90 -23.69
CA ASP A 110 27.43 -20.79 -23.60
C ASP A 110 27.58 -21.41 -22.21
N LEU A 111 27.23 -20.67 -21.14
CA LEU A 111 27.23 -21.18 -19.77
C LEU A 111 26.12 -22.22 -19.56
N LEU A 112 24.95 -22.00 -20.16
CA LEU A 112 23.79 -22.87 -19.99
C LEU A 112 23.90 -24.18 -20.78
N MET A 113 24.53 -24.14 -21.97
CA MET A 113 24.74 -25.32 -22.82
C MET A 113 25.72 -26.34 -22.21
N GLY A 114 26.57 -25.92 -21.26
CA GLY A 114 27.48 -26.80 -20.53
C GLY A 114 26.81 -27.70 -19.46
N PHE A 115 25.53 -27.49 -19.18
CA PHE A 115 24.74 -28.28 -18.21
C PHE A 115 23.69 -29.20 -18.87
N LEU A 116 23.68 -29.27 -20.20
CA LEU A 116 22.84 -30.21 -20.95
C LEU A 116 23.69 -31.46 -21.25
N ASP A 117 23.54 -32.49 -20.41
CA ASP A 117 24.10 -33.85 -20.62
C ASP A 117 23.20 -34.66 -21.58
#